data_AF-A0A6V7VA15-F1
#
_entry.id   AF-A0A6V7VA15-F1
#
_cell.length_a   1.000
_cell.length_b   1.000
_cell.length_c   1.000
_cell.angle_alpha   90.00
_cell.angle_beta   90.00
_cell.angle_gamma   90.00
#
_symmetry.space_group_name_H-M   'P 1'
#
loop_
_entity.id
_entity.type
_entity.pdbx_description
1 polymer ?
#
loop_
_entity_poly.entity_id
_entity_poly.type
_entity_poly.pdbx_seq_one_letter_code
_entity_poly.pdbx_strand_id
1 'polypeptide(L)'
;MKTHSRILIQSCVLDILILIIQLFVQVFYLLDKEGKTVVIFPNGIMLNFINENFNPVISYIVALFWHYLVYLNLNGLCVQFIYRYLVLNRNLKINFLRYLFMLSFALFLTLLFMLNATFFLAPYSFGGIKYFDDFNKTLPFVQCKMESINIFSILLSALIEIFAYLIIIICGIKMVRYVNLNTNLDGNLKRLNKLLTKVLIILAVVPFINQAGRLFLVFFMTKINDTIDLFRILSFISFHLVPVFNPIICILTNTPYRNALFNRAQITPQ
;
A
#
# COMPACT_ATOMS: atom_id res chain seq x y z
N MET A 1 11.51 6.80 -22.34
CA MET A 1 10.06 6.49 -22.18
C MET A 1 9.76 5.03 -21.84
N LYS A 2 10.30 4.03 -22.57
CA LYS A 2 10.00 2.59 -22.33
C LYS A 2 10.18 2.12 -20.88
N THR A 3 11.20 2.59 -20.16
CA THR A 3 11.40 2.20 -18.75
C THR A 3 10.30 2.76 -17.85
N HIS A 4 9.87 4.00 -18.06
CA HIS A 4 8.84 4.63 -17.22
C HIS A 4 7.48 3.94 -17.36
N SER A 5 7.09 3.53 -18.57
CA SER A 5 5.85 2.77 -18.75
C SER A 5 5.90 1.41 -18.06
N ARG A 6 7.05 0.72 -18.07
CA ARG A 6 7.23 -0.54 -17.34
C ARG A 6 7.11 -0.36 -15.83
N ILE A 7 7.63 0.73 -15.30
CA ILE A 7 7.51 1.08 -13.88
C ILE A 7 6.04 1.29 -13.49
N LEU A 8 5.29 2.02 -14.30
CA LEU A 8 3.85 2.24 -14.06
C LEU A 8 3.06 0.93 -14.14
N ILE A 9 3.36 0.06 -15.12
CA ILE A 9 2.76 -1.28 -15.22
C ILE A 9 3.04 -2.09 -13.96
N GLN A 10 4.25 -2.03 -13.40
CA GLN A 10 4.58 -2.75 -12.17
C GLN A 10 3.74 -2.26 -10.98
N SER A 11 3.49 -0.96 -10.83
CA SER A 11 2.52 -0.45 -9.84
C SER A 11 1.11 -0.98 -10.08
N CYS A 12 0.62 -0.95 -11.32
CA CYS A 12 -0.72 -1.44 -11.63
C CYS A 12 -0.85 -2.95 -11.33
N VAL A 13 0.18 -3.74 -11.63
CA VAL A 13 0.20 -5.18 -11.30
C VAL A 13 0.14 -5.39 -9.79
N LEU A 14 0.90 -4.61 -9.01
CA LEU A 14 0.81 -4.66 -7.55
C LEU A 14 -0.57 -4.27 -7.04
N ASP A 15 -1.18 -3.21 -7.57
CA ASP A 15 -2.53 -2.79 -7.19
C ASP A 15 -3.57 -3.89 -7.48
N ILE A 16 -3.50 -4.53 -8.66
CA ILE A 16 -4.37 -5.65 -9.01
C ILE A 16 -4.14 -6.84 -8.07
N LEU A 17 -2.88 -7.19 -7.78
CA LEU A 17 -2.58 -8.28 -6.85
C LEU A 17 -3.11 -8.00 -5.45
N ILE A 18 -2.99 -6.77 -4.95
CA ILE A 18 -3.57 -6.37 -3.66
C ILE A 18 -5.08 -6.56 -3.66
N LEU A 19 -5.78 -6.11 -4.72
CA LEU A 19 -7.23 -6.27 -4.85
C LEU A 19 -7.65 -7.74 -4.94
N ILE A 20 -6.92 -8.56 -5.70
CA ILE A 20 -7.21 -10.01 -5.81
C ILE A 20 -7.05 -10.68 -4.44
N ILE A 21 -5.92 -10.46 -3.77
CA ILE A 21 -5.64 -11.09 -2.47
C ILE A 21 -6.65 -10.63 -1.40
N GLN A 22 -7.13 -9.39 -1.49
CA GLN A 22 -8.18 -8.88 -0.61
C GLN A 22 -9.52 -9.65 -0.74
N LEU A 23 -9.78 -10.29 -1.88
CA LEU A 23 -10.96 -11.16 -2.02
C LEU A 23 -10.83 -12.46 -1.22
N PHE A 24 -9.61 -12.85 -0.84
CA PHE A 24 -9.33 -14.04 -0.03
C PHE A 24 -9.27 -13.72 1.46
N VAL A 25 -8.80 -12.55 1.85
CA VAL A 25 -8.70 -12.13 3.26
C VAL A 25 -9.02 -10.66 3.40
N GLN A 26 -9.76 -10.33 4.45
CA GLN A 26 -9.90 -8.95 4.92
C GLN A 26 -9.18 -8.80 6.26
N VAL A 27 -8.75 -7.59 6.57
CA VAL A 27 -8.00 -7.29 7.80
C VAL A 27 -8.81 -6.29 8.61
N PHE A 28 -9.13 -6.63 9.85
CA PHE A 28 -9.77 -5.70 10.78
C PHE A 28 -9.02 -5.66 12.10
N TYR A 29 -9.05 -4.50 12.75
CA TYR A 29 -8.50 -4.30 14.08
C TYR A 29 -9.66 -3.94 15.00
N LEU A 30 -9.89 -4.76 16.00
CA LEU A 30 -10.99 -4.61 16.95
C LEU A 30 -10.43 -4.48 18.37
N LEU A 31 -11.26 -4.05 19.30
CA LEU A 31 -11.01 -4.24 20.73
C LEU A 31 -11.69 -5.53 21.19
N ASP A 32 -11.02 -6.31 22.03
CA ASP A 32 -11.70 -7.36 22.79
C ASP A 32 -12.46 -6.76 23.99
N LYS A 33 -13.19 -7.62 24.71
CA LYS A 33 -13.95 -7.23 25.92
C LYS A 33 -13.09 -6.63 27.04
N GLU A 34 -11.77 -6.84 26.99
CA GLU A 34 -10.80 -6.30 27.94
C GLU A 34 -10.16 -4.98 27.45
N GLY A 35 -10.60 -4.45 26.30
CA GLY A 35 -10.04 -3.25 25.70
C GLY A 35 -8.67 -3.46 25.05
N LYS A 36 -8.27 -4.71 24.79
CA LYS A 36 -7.01 -5.01 24.09
C LYS A 36 -7.23 -5.03 22.58
N THR A 37 -6.28 -4.48 21.84
CA THR A 37 -6.32 -4.52 20.38
C THR A 37 -6.10 -5.95 19.88
N VAL A 38 -7.00 -6.40 19.03
CA VAL A 38 -6.94 -7.69 18.36
C VAL A 38 -6.95 -7.46 16.86
N VAL A 39 -6.09 -8.17 16.13
CA VAL A 39 -6.16 -8.21 14.67
C VAL A 39 -6.91 -9.46 14.26
N ILE A 40 -7.98 -9.29 13.50
CA ILE A 40 -8.75 -10.38 12.92
C ILE A 40 -8.55 -10.41 11.41
N PHE A 41 -8.43 -11.63 10.89
CA PHE A 41 -8.40 -11.92 9.47
C PHE A 41 -9.59 -12.81 9.12
N PRO A 42 -10.79 -12.24 8.92
CA PRO A 42 -11.89 -13.00 8.38
C PRO A 42 -11.55 -13.45 6.96
N ASN A 43 -11.97 -14.67 6.66
CA ASN A 43 -11.93 -15.16 5.30
C ASN A 43 -12.77 -14.26 4.39
N GLY A 44 -12.17 -13.83 3.29
CA GLY A 44 -12.88 -13.20 2.20
C GLY A 44 -13.76 -14.21 1.45
N ILE A 45 -14.55 -13.69 0.51
CA ILE A 45 -15.53 -14.45 -0.28
C ILE A 45 -14.86 -15.66 -0.95
N MET A 46 -13.67 -15.47 -1.54
CA MET A 46 -12.99 -16.53 -2.29
C MET A 46 -12.44 -17.62 -1.38
N LEU A 47 -11.94 -17.25 -0.19
CA LEU A 47 -11.39 -18.25 0.72
C LEU A 47 -12.51 -19.06 1.40
N ASN A 48 -13.68 -18.46 1.65
CA ASN A 48 -14.86 -19.20 2.09
C ASN A 48 -15.37 -20.19 1.04
N PHE A 49 -15.23 -19.87 -0.25
CA PHE A 49 -15.63 -20.77 -1.33
C PHE A 49 -14.66 -21.94 -1.51
N ILE A 50 -13.36 -21.72 -1.35
CA ILE A 50 -12.32 -22.72 -1.62
C ILE A 50 -12.02 -23.58 -0.38
N ASN A 51 -12.18 -23.02 0.83
CA ASN A 51 -11.76 -23.64 2.07
C ASN A 51 -12.95 -24.18 2.87
N GLU A 52 -13.62 -25.22 2.34
CA GLU A 52 -14.75 -25.90 3.00
C GLU A 52 -14.41 -26.34 4.43
N ASN A 53 -13.14 -26.70 4.67
CA ASN A 53 -12.59 -26.98 5.99
C ASN A 53 -11.62 -25.86 6.40
N PHE A 54 -12.13 -24.84 7.11
CA PHE A 54 -11.34 -23.68 7.53
C PHE A 54 -9.95 -24.05 8.09
N ASN A 55 -8.91 -23.64 7.37
CA ASN A 55 -7.52 -23.75 7.81
C ASN A 55 -6.97 -22.35 8.20
N PRO A 56 -6.81 -22.06 9.50
CA PRO A 56 -6.39 -20.74 9.96
C PRO A 56 -4.95 -20.39 9.56
N VAL A 57 -4.09 -21.38 9.33
CA VAL A 57 -2.71 -21.14 8.89
C VAL A 57 -2.70 -20.57 7.47
N ILE A 58 -3.55 -21.11 6.58
CA ILE A 58 -3.67 -20.61 5.20
C ILE A 58 -4.17 -19.17 5.21
N SER A 59 -5.24 -18.88 5.95
CA SER A 59 -5.79 -17.52 6.08
C SER A 59 -4.74 -16.55 6.61
N TYR A 60 -3.95 -16.96 7.61
CA TYR A 60 -2.85 -16.15 8.14
C TYR A 60 -1.75 -15.88 7.10
N ILE A 61 -1.30 -16.89 6.35
CA ILE A 61 -0.30 -16.73 5.30
C ILE A 61 -0.80 -15.78 4.20
N VAL A 62 -2.06 -15.91 3.78
CA VAL A 62 -2.67 -15.00 2.80
C VAL A 62 -2.73 -13.58 3.34
N ALA A 63 -3.05 -13.40 4.63
CA ALA A 63 -3.05 -12.10 5.29
C ALA A 63 -1.66 -11.45 5.36
N LEU A 64 -0.63 -12.24 5.66
CA LEU A 64 0.76 -11.78 5.63
C LEU A 64 1.18 -11.39 4.22
N PHE A 65 0.78 -12.17 3.22
CA PHE A 65 1.06 -11.85 1.82
C PHE A 65 0.37 -10.55 1.38
N TRP A 66 -0.89 -10.33 1.79
CA TRP A 66 -1.59 -9.07 1.56
C TRP A 66 -0.83 -7.88 2.16
N HIS A 67 -0.44 -7.98 3.44
CA HIS A 67 0.36 -6.94 4.10
C HIS A 67 1.67 -6.68 3.37
N TYR A 68 2.39 -7.75 2.99
CA TYR A 68 3.63 -7.66 2.22
C TYR A 68 3.42 -6.85 0.94
N LEU A 69 2.35 -7.11 0.19
CA LEU A 69 2.04 -6.37 -1.05
C LEU A 69 1.74 -4.88 -0.79
N VAL A 70 1.00 -4.56 0.28
CA VAL A 70 0.71 -3.16 0.66
C VAL A 70 1.99 -2.38 0.97
N TYR A 71 2.90 -2.98 1.75
CA TYR A 71 4.19 -2.35 2.06
C TYR A 71 5.14 -2.29 0.86
N LEU A 72 5.09 -3.31 0.00
CA LEU A 72 5.82 -3.31 -1.26
C LEU A 72 5.32 -2.21 -2.19
N ASN A 73 4.02 -1.88 -2.16
CA ASN A 73 3.48 -0.76 -2.94
C ASN A 73 4.10 0.58 -2.48
N LEU A 74 4.17 0.83 -1.17
CA LEU A 74 4.82 2.02 -0.60
C LEU A 74 6.31 2.09 -0.97
N ASN A 75 7.06 1.01 -0.71
CA ASN A 75 8.49 0.97 -1.01
C ASN A 75 8.76 1.02 -2.52
N GLY A 76 7.88 0.42 -3.32
CA GLY A 76 7.88 0.51 -4.77
C GLY A 76 7.72 1.97 -5.22
N LEU A 77 6.74 2.70 -4.68
CA LEU A 77 6.55 4.12 -4.95
C LEU A 77 7.78 4.95 -4.57
N CYS A 78 8.41 4.67 -3.42
CA CYS A 78 9.67 5.29 -3.03
C CYS A 78 10.77 5.06 -4.08
N VAL A 79 10.93 3.82 -4.57
CA VAL A 79 11.86 3.50 -5.66
C VAL A 79 11.53 4.26 -6.95
N GLN A 80 10.25 4.50 -7.27
CA GLN A 80 9.88 5.32 -8.43
C GLN A 80 10.31 6.77 -8.29
N PHE A 81 10.18 7.35 -7.09
CA PHE A 81 10.65 8.70 -6.79
C PHE A 81 12.17 8.80 -6.90
N ILE A 82 12.92 7.83 -6.34
CA ILE A 82 14.38 7.77 -6.46
C ILE A 82 14.80 7.65 -7.92
N TYR A 83 14.26 6.66 -8.65
CA TYR A 83 14.54 6.46 -10.07
C TYR A 83 14.37 7.76 -10.85
N ARG A 84 13.24 8.43 -10.64
CA ARG A 84 12.91 9.62 -11.39
C ARG A 84 13.77 10.82 -11.00
N TYR A 85 14.05 11.00 -9.71
CA TYR A 85 14.99 12.01 -9.25
C TYR A 85 16.37 11.82 -9.90
N LEU A 86 16.88 10.59 -9.96
CA LEU A 86 18.17 10.30 -10.58
C LEU A 86 18.16 10.56 -12.10
N VAL A 87 17.11 10.17 -12.81
CA VAL A 87 16.99 10.43 -14.25
C VAL A 87 16.84 11.92 -14.54
N LEU A 88 15.97 12.61 -13.80
CA LEU A 88 15.61 14.00 -14.07
C LEU A 88 16.65 14.99 -13.54
N ASN A 89 16.97 14.92 -12.24
CA ASN A 89 17.84 15.91 -11.59
C ASN A 89 19.33 15.61 -11.76
N ARG A 90 19.71 14.34 -11.91
CA ARG A 90 21.11 13.92 -12.06
C ARG A 90 21.48 13.52 -13.47
N ASN A 91 20.52 13.53 -14.41
CA ASN A 91 20.71 13.12 -15.80
C ASN A 91 21.33 11.71 -15.93
N LEU A 92 21.05 10.82 -14.98
CA LEU A 92 21.58 9.46 -15.00
C LEU A 92 20.78 8.58 -15.96
N LYS A 93 21.49 7.88 -16.85
CA LYS A 93 20.90 6.85 -17.71
C LYS A 93 20.70 5.58 -16.89
N ILE A 94 19.49 5.40 -16.36
CA ILE A 94 19.10 4.18 -15.63
C ILE A 94 18.43 3.21 -16.60
N ASN A 95 19.09 2.08 -16.85
CA ASN A 95 18.51 0.97 -17.61
C ASN A 95 17.55 0.15 -16.73
N PHE A 96 16.82 -0.78 -17.35
CA PHE A 96 15.84 -1.60 -16.65
C PHE A 96 16.47 -2.49 -15.56
N LEU A 97 17.68 -3.00 -15.78
CA LEU A 97 18.38 -3.86 -14.79
C LEU A 97 18.72 -3.09 -13.50
N ARG A 98 19.24 -1.85 -13.61
CA ARG A 98 19.49 -0.99 -12.45
C ARG A 98 18.21 -0.65 -11.70
N TYR A 99 17.10 -0.49 -12.42
CA TYR A 99 15.79 -0.33 -11.81
C TYR A 99 15.36 -1.58 -11.02
N LEU A 100 15.50 -2.77 -11.61
CA LEU A 100 15.22 -4.03 -10.93
C LEU A 100 16.07 -4.23 -9.67
N PHE A 101 17.33 -3.78 -9.68
CA PHE A 101 18.18 -3.82 -8.49
C PHE A 101 17.62 -2.94 -7.36
N MET A 102 17.20 -1.70 -7.66
CA MET A 102 16.55 -0.82 -6.67
C MET A 102 15.25 -1.44 -6.14
N LEU A 103 14.45 -2.07 -7.01
CA LEU A 103 13.23 -2.76 -6.62
C LEU A 103 13.51 -4.01 -5.77
N SER A 104 14.58 -4.76 -6.08
CA SER A 104 15.00 -5.93 -5.31
C SER A 104 15.41 -5.56 -3.89
N PHE A 105 16.08 -4.42 -3.73
CA PHE A 105 16.39 -3.87 -2.42
C PHE A 105 15.12 -3.50 -1.64
N ALA A 106 14.14 -2.87 -2.29
CA ALA A 106 12.83 -2.60 -1.67
C ALA A 106 12.07 -3.88 -1.28
N LEU A 107 12.10 -4.93 -2.12
CA LEU A 107 11.52 -6.25 -1.82
C LEU A 107 12.15 -6.86 -0.57
N PHE A 108 13.48 -6.79 -0.46
CA PHE A 108 14.23 -7.31 0.68
C PHE A 108 13.91 -6.55 1.98
N LEU A 109 13.90 -5.21 1.95
CA LEU A 109 13.51 -4.40 3.11
C LEU A 109 12.07 -4.68 3.55
N THR A 110 11.15 -4.84 2.59
CA THR A 110 9.75 -5.20 2.86
C THR A 110 9.66 -6.58 3.51
N LEU A 111 10.47 -7.54 3.07
CA LEU A 111 10.51 -8.88 3.67
C LEU A 111 11.00 -8.83 5.12
N LEU A 112 12.10 -8.12 5.40
CA LEU A 112 12.60 -7.96 6.76
C LEU A 112 11.57 -7.31 7.68
N PHE A 113 10.89 -6.28 7.18
CA PHE A 113 9.78 -5.65 7.88
C PHE A 113 8.66 -6.65 8.20
N MET A 114 8.24 -7.45 7.22
CA MET A 114 7.18 -8.43 7.41
C MET A 114 7.57 -9.54 8.38
N LEU A 115 8.82 -10.00 8.36
CA LEU A 115 9.32 -10.96 9.36
C LEU A 115 9.25 -10.35 10.76
N ASN A 116 9.68 -9.09 10.92
CA ASN A 116 9.57 -8.41 12.21
C ASN A 116 8.10 -8.27 12.67
N ALA A 117 7.20 -7.90 11.77
CA ALA A 117 5.77 -7.80 12.08
C ALA A 117 5.18 -9.16 12.49
N THR A 118 5.52 -10.21 11.75
CA THR A 118 5.04 -11.58 11.97
C THR A 118 5.49 -12.15 13.30
N PHE A 119 6.77 -11.98 13.68
CA PHE A 119 7.31 -12.61 14.88
C PHE A 119 7.20 -11.76 16.14
N PHE A 120 7.15 -10.42 16.02
CA PHE A 120 7.25 -9.53 17.19
C PHE A 120 6.07 -8.57 17.36
N LEU A 121 5.34 -8.21 16.30
CA LEU A 121 4.23 -7.25 16.39
C LEU A 121 2.87 -7.96 16.53
N ALA A 122 2.61 -8.94 15.68
CA ALA A 122 1.35 -9.66 15.62
C ALA A 122 1.62 -11.18 15.47
N PRO A 123 2.30 -11.80 16.47
CA PRO A 123 2.58 -13.22 16.44
C PRO A 123 1.30 -14.01 16.28
N TYR A 124 1.34 -14.99 15.38
CA TYR A 124 0.24 -15.92 15.21
C TYR A 124 0.03 -16.65 16.53
N SER A 125 -1.18 -16.53 17.09
CA SER A 125 -1.47 -17.05 18.43
C SER A 125 -1.70 -18.56 18.44
N PHE A 126 -1.53 -19.25 17.30
CA PHE A 126 -1.98 -20.63 17.05
C PHE A 126 -3.46 -20.86 17.40
N GLY A 127 -4.22 -19.77 17.63
CA GLY A 127 -5.62 -19.82 17.99
C GLY A 127 -6.43 -20.28 16.79
N GLY A 128 -7.07 -21.44 16.94
CA GLY A 128 -8.25 -21.78 16.15
C GLY A 128 -9.36 -20.74 16.34
N ILE A 129 -10.49 -20.94 15.66
CA ILE A 129 -11.65 -20.04 15.67
C ILE A 129 -12.03 -19.70 17.12
N LYS A 130 -11.65 -18.52 17.61
CA LYS A 130 -12.13 -18.01 18.89
C LYS A 130 -13.38 -17.21 18.61
N TYR A 131 -14.53 -17.78 18.91
CA TYR A 131 -15.79 -17.07 18.77
C TYR A 131 -15.82 -15.92 19.79
N PHE A 132 -15.86 -14.68 19.31
CA PHE A 132 -16.31 -13.57 20.14
C PHE A 132 -17.82 -13.74 20.34
N ASP A 133 -18.32 -13.71 21.57
CA ASP A 133 -19.76 -13.92 21.84
C ASP A 133 -20.66 -12.95 21.05
N ASP A 134 -20.11 -11.77 20.70
CA ASP A 134 -20.80 -10.68 20.00
C ASP A 134 -20.56 -10.65 18.49
N PHE A 135 -19.68 -11.52 17.95
CA PHE A 135 -19.36 -11.57 16.53
C PHE A 135 -20.05 -12.77 15.88
N ASN A 136 -20.68 -12.57 14.73
CA ASN A 136 -21.48 -13.59 14.07
C ASN A 136 -20.69 -14.90 13.91
N LYS A 137 -21.12 -15.94 14.62
CA LYS A 137 -20.46 -17.27 14.72
C LYS A 137 -20.32 -18.01 13.39
N THR A 138 -20.86 -17.45 12.31
CA THR A 138 -20.90 -18.06 10.98
C THR A 138 -19.68 -17.76 10.11
N LEU A 139 -18.86 -16.75 10.45
CA LEU A 139 -17.70 -16.38 9.64
C LEU A 139 -16.40 -16.81 10.32
N PRO A 140 -15.62 -17.73 9.73
CA PRO A 140 -14.36 -18.13 10.32
C PRO A 140 -13.31 -17.02 10.13
N PHE A 141 -12.53 -16.77 11.18
CA PHE A 141 -11.48 -15.77 11.18
C PHE A 141 -10.26 -16.23 11.98
N VAL A 142 -9.11 -15.64 11.65
CA VAL A 142 -7.87 -15.83 12.40
C VAL A 142 -7.64 -14.67 13.35
N GLN A 143 -7.25 -14.97 14.59
CA GLN A 143 -6.91 -13.97 15.59
C GLN A 143 -5.39 -13.90 15.83
N CYS A 144 -4.81 -12.71 15.71
CA CYS A 144 -3.49 -12.41 16.27
C CYS A 144 -3.65 -11.65 17.57
N LYS A 145 -3.09 -12.21 18.65
CA LYS A 145 -3.05 -11.59 19.96
C LYS A 145 -1.90 -10.59 20.01
N MET A 146 -2.22 -9.33 20.34
CA MET A 146 -1.23 -8.28 20.58
C MET A 146 -0.96 -8.12 22.10
N GLU A 147 -0.82 -9.23 22.82
CA GLU A 147 -0.74 -9.24 24.30
C GLU A 147 0.50 -8.53 24.86
N SER A 148 1.57 -8.44 24.08
CA SER A 148 2.76 -7.67 24.42
C SER A 148 3.32 -7.02 23.15
N ILE A 149 2.65 -5.97 22.68
CA ILE A 149 3.20 -5.14 21.61
C ILE A 149 4.57 -4.63 22.08
N ASN A 150 5.63 -5.14 21.47
CA ASN A 150 6.96 -4.61 21.70
C ASN A 150 7.00 -3.20 21.10
N ILE A 151 7.12 -2.17 21.96
CA ILE A 151 7.22 -0.77 21.54
C ILE A 151 8.33 -0.61 20.50
N PHE A 152 9.42 -1.37 20.62
CA PHE A 152 10.50 -1.39 19.64
C PHE A 152 10.02 -1.84 18.25
N SER A 153 9.15 -2.83 18.16
CA SER A 153 8.59 -3.32 16.89
C SER A 153 7.64 -2.31 16.26
N ILE A 154 6.83 -1.59 17.05
CA ILE A 154 6.04 -0.44 16.55
C ILE A 154 6.98 0.65 16.03
N LEU A 155 8.01 1.01 16.79
CA LEU A 155 8.94 2.07 16.43
C LEU A 155 9.66 1.74 15.13
N LEU A 156 10.15 0.51 14.98
CA LEU A 156 10.79 0.04 13.74
C LEU A 156 9.82 0.11 12.55
N SER A 157 8.56 -0.25 12.77
CA SER A 157 7.52 -0.17 11.74
C SER A 157 7.24 1.26 11.31
N ALA A 158 7.08 2.17 12.28
CA ALA A 158 6.87 3.58 12.03
C ALA A 158 8.09 4.21 11.34
N LEU A 159 9.31 3.85 11.74
CA LEU A 159 10.54 4.36 11.15
C LEU A 159 10.63 4.03 9.66
N ILE A 160 10.33 2.79 9.26
CA ILE A 160 10.38 2.38 7.85
C ILE A 160 9.41 3.21 7.00
N GLU A 161 8.17 3.42 7.49
CA GLU A 161 7.17 4.25 6.81
C GLU A 161 7.61 5.73 6.75
N ILE A 162 8.10 6.28 7.86
CA ILE A 162 8.59 7.66 7.94
C ILE A 162 9.77 7.87 6.98
N PHE A 163 10.73 6.96 6.94
CA PHE A 163 11.87 7.04 6.03
C PHE A 163 11.43 6.98 4.55
N ALA A 164 10.48 6.10 4.21
CA ALA A 164 9.95 6.02 2.86
C ALA A 164 9.32 7.35 2.42
N TYR A 165 8.46 7.95 3.25
CA TYR A 165 7.86 9.26 2.93
C TYR A 165 8.85 10.41 2.95
N LEU A 166 9.84 10.40 3.85
CA LEU A 166 10.89 11.41 3.86
C LEU A 166 11.64 11.41 2.52
N ILE A 167 11.99 10.24 2.00
CA ILE A 167 12.62 10.09 0.68
C ILE A 167 11.69 10.61 -0.43
N ILE A 168 10.41 10.22 -0.41
CA ILE A 168 9.40 10.67 -1.39
C ILE A 168 9.29 12.20 -1.39
N ILE A 169 9.20 12.83 -0.22
CA ILE A 169 9.08 14.29 -0.05
C ILE A 169 10.35 14.98 -0.57
N ILE A 170 11.54 14.53 -0.16
CA ILE A 170 12.82 15.12 -0.58
C ILE A 170 12.97 15.02 -2.10
N CYS A 171 12.72 13.84 -2.68
CA CYS A 171 12.79 13.64 -4.13
C CYS A 171 11.74 14.48 -4.86
N GLY A 172 10.51 14.52 -4.34
CA GLY A 172 9.40 15.29 -4.89
C GLY A 172 9.71 16.79 -4.99
N ILE A 173 10.16 17.39 -3.88
CA ILE A 173 10.56 18.80 -3.83
C ILE A 173 11.68 19.09 -4.84
N LYS A 174 12.72 18.24 -4.87
CA LYS A 174 13.84 18.42 -5.81
C LYS A 174 13.40 18.29 -7.27
N MET A 175 12.50 17.35 -7.58
CA MET A 175 11.96 17.19 -8.93
C MET A 175 11.10 18.39 -9.35
N VAL A 176 10.22 18.89 -8.48
CA VAL A 176 9.39 20.07 -8.76
C VAL A 176 10.26 21.29 -9.01
N ARG A 177 11.25 21.54 -8.14
CA ARG A 177 12.20 22.65 -8.29
C ARG A 177 12.95 22.57 -9.61
N TYR A 178 13.48 21.39 -9.96
CA TYR A 178 14.20 21.18 -11.21
C TYR A 178 13.35 21.46 -12.43
N VAL A 179 12.14 20.89 -12.51
CA VAL A 179 11.27 21.07 -13.68
C VAL A 179 10.81 22.52 -13.84
N ASN A 180 10.68 23.28 -12.75
CA ASN A 180 10.31 24.69 -12.82
C ASN A 180 11.48 25.59 -13.25
N LEU A 181 12.65 25.41 -12.63
CA LEU A 181 13.82 26.27 -12.84
C LEU A 181 14.56 25.98 -14.15
N ASN A 182 14.54 24.75 -14.65
CA ASN A 182 15.33 24.42 -15.82
C ASN A 182 14.66 24.97 -17.10
N THR A 183 15.29 25.96 -17.70
CA THR A 183 14.85 26.65 -18.93
C THR A 183 15.33 25.94 -20.20
N ASN A 184 16.35 25.09 -20.09
CA ASN A 184 16.96 24.39 -21.22
C ASN A 184 16.13 23.19 -21.75
N LEU A 185 14.99 22.89 -21.13
CA LEU A 185 14.09 21.85 -21.59
C LEU A 185 13.18 22.41 -22.67
N ASP A 186 13.05 21.68 -23.79
CA ASP A 186 12.00 21.91 -24.77
C ASP A 186 10.62 22.05 -24.08
N GLY A 187 9.78 22.96 -24.57
CA GLY A 187 8.51 23.31 -23.93
C GLY A 187 7.59 22.09 -23.75
N ASN A 188 7.55 21.19 -24.74
CA ASN A 188 6.78 19.95 -24.67
C ASN A 188 7.36 18.97 -23.65
N LEU A 189 8.69 18.80 -23.63
CA LEU A 189 9.37 17.95 -22.67
C LEU A 189 9.20 18.47 -21.23
N LYS A 190 9.26 19.80 -21.03
CA LYS A 190 9.01 20.45 -19.74
C LYS A 190 7.57 20.20 -19.27
N ARG A 191 6.58 20.36 -20.16
CA ARG A 191 5.17 20.07 -19.86
C ARG A 191 4.95 18.61 -19.48
N LEU A 192 5.54 17.67 -20.22
CA LEU A 192 5.46 16.24 -19.93
C LEU A 192 6.07 15.91 -18.57
N ASN A 193 7.26 16.45 -18.26
CA ASN A 193 7.90 16.24 -16.97
C ASN A 193 7.09 16.83 -15.81
N LYS A 194 6.49 18.02 -15.97
CA LYS A 194 5.58 18.61 -14.97
C LYS A 194 4.39 17.69 -14.71
N LEU A 195 3.73 17.24 -15.78
CA LEU A 195 2.56 16.37 -15.70
C LEU A 195 2.90 15.10 -14.93
N LEU A 196 3.93 14.37 -15.39
CA LEU A 196 4.33 13.13 -14.79
C LEU A 196 4.74 13.34 -13.30
N THR A 197 5.37 14.46 -12.93
CA THR A 197 5.82 14.71 -11.53
C THR A 197 4.60 14.96 -10.65
N LYS A 198 3.63 15.72 -11.17
CA LYS A 198 2.34 15.93 -10.51
C LYS A 198 1.61 14.61 -10.27
N VAL A 199 1.57 13.71 -11.26
CA VAL A 199 0.94 12.38 -11.10
C VAL A 199 1.56 11.61 -9.94
N LEU A 200 2.90 11.50 -9.89
CA LEU A 200 3.59 10.78 -8.81
C LEU A 200 3.32 11.40 -7.43
N ILE A 201 3.27 12.73 -7.33
CA ILE A 201 2.95 13.40 -6.06
C ILE A 201 1.52 13.08 -5.62
N ILE A 202 0.54 13.13 -6.53
CA ILE A 202 -0.85 12.79 -6.21
C ILE A 202 -0.96 11.33 -5.77
N LEU A 203 -0.28 10.40 -6.47
CA LEU A 203 -0.21 8.99 -6.09
C LEU A 203 0.45 8.76 -4.73
N ALA A 204 1.33 9.65 -4.26
CA ALA A 204 1.93 9.57 -2.93
C ALA A 204 1.05 10.18 -1.83
N VAL A 205 0.25 11.19 -2.13
CA VAL A 205 -0.61 11.86 -1.15
C VAL A 205 -1.72 10.93 -0.65
N VAL A 206 -2.35 10.15 -1.53
CA VAL A 206 -3.43 9.23 -1.15
C VAL A 206 -2.99 8.19 -0.10
N PRO A 207 -1.93 7.39 -0.33
CA PRO A 207 -1.45 6.45 0.67
C PRO A 207 -0.90 7.15 1.91
N PHE A 208 -0.33 8.36 1.78
CA PHE A 208 0.11 9.15 2.92
C PHE A 208 -1.03 9.52 3.85
N ILE A 209 -2.13 10.09 3.32
CA ILE A 209 -3.31 10.44 4.12
C ILE A 209 -3.86 9.20 4.81
N ASN A 210 -3.95 8.09 4.09
CA ASN A 210 -4.47 6.85 4.63
C ASN A 210 -3.58 6.28 5.77
N GLN A 211 -2.26 6.26 5.59
CA GLN A 211 -1.33 5.77 6.62
C GLN A 211 -1.23 6.73 7.82
N ALA A 212 -1.20 8.03 7.58
CA ALA A 212 -1.24 9.03 8.64
C ALA A 212 -2.54 8.93 9.45
N GLY A 213 -3.68 8.73 8.78
CA GLY A 213 -4.97 8.46 9.41
C GLY A 213 -4.93 7.21 10.29
N ARG A 214 -4.34 6.11 9.82
CA ARG A 214 -4.15 4.88 10.61
C ARG A 214 -3.29 5.12 11.85
N LEU A 215 -2.12 5.73 11.70
CA LEU A 215 -1.23 6.00 12.83
C LEU A 215 -1.91 6.92 13.84
N PHE A 216 -2.57 7.97 13.36
CA PHE A 216 -3.37 8.85 14.20
C PHE A 216 -4.43 8.06 14.99
N LEU A 217 -5.16 7.15 14.35
CA LEU A 217 -6.14 6.31 15.03
C LEU A 217 -5.48 5.35 16.04
N VAL A 218 -4.36 4.71 15.71
CA VAL A 218 -3.64 3.83 16.64
C VAL A 218 -3.19 4.59 17.89
N PHE A 219 -2.71 5.84 17.76
CA PHE A 219 -2.23 6.63 18.89
C PHE A 219 -3.34 7.34 19.68
N PHE A 220 -4.39 7.82 19.00
CA PHE A 220 -5.41 8.67 19.61
C PHE A 220 -6.60 7.86 20.14
N MET A 221 -6.95 6.76 19.45
CA MET A 221 -8.12 5.94 19.80
C MET A 221 -7.84 4.93 20.91
N THR A 222 -6.61 4.78 21.40
CA THR A 222 -6.37 4.02 22.64
C THR A 222 -6.91 4.71 23.90
N LYS A 223 -7.58 5.89 23.77
CA LYS A 223 -8.06 6.70 24.89
C LYS A 223 -9.59 6.89 25.01
N ILE A 224 -10.45 6.39 24.10
CA ILE A 224 -11.89 6.77 24.04
C ILE A 224 -12.83 5.55 23.82
N ASN A 225 -13.34 4.86 24.84
CA ASN A 225 -13.82 3.45 24.72
C ASN A 225 -14.83 3.02 23.62
N ASP A 226 -15.86 3.78 23.21
CA ASP A 226 -17.00 3.13 22.48
C ASP A 226 -17.21 3.54 21.01
N THR A 227 -16.71 4.70 20.54
CA THR A 227 -16.79 5.08 19.11
C THR A 227 -15.66 4.48 18.26
N ILE A 228 -14.75 3.73 18.88
CA ILE A 228 -13.46 3.31 18.33
C ILE A 228 -13.61 2.33 17.16
N ASP A 229 -14.51 1.35 17.27
CA ASP A 229 -14.55 0.25 16.30
C ASP A 229 -15.02 0.71 14.92
N LEU A 230 -16.00 1.62 14.85
CA LEU A 230 -16.44 2.20 13.58
C LEU A 230 -15.29 2.97 12.90
N PHE A 231 -14.56 3.81 13.64
CA PHE A 231 -13.43 4.54 13.09
C PHE A 231 -12.28 3.63 12.66
N ARG A 232 -12.00 2.56 13.41
CA ARG A 232 -11.02 1.54 13.01
C ARG A 232 -11.45 0.87 11.71
N ILE A 233 -12.69 0.40 11.61
CA ILE A 233 -13.22 -0.22 10.39
C ILE A 233 -13.11 0.74 9.19
N LEU A 234 -13.56 2.00 9.35
CA LEU A 234 -13.49 3.00 8.29
C LEU A 234 -12.05 3.27 7.82
N SER A 235 -11.08 3.27 8.73
CA SER A 235 -9.67 3.43 8.39
C SER A 235 -9.06 2.25 7.63
N PHE A 236 -9.59 1.05 7.82
CA PHE A 236 -9.18 -0.12 7.02
C PHE A 236 -9.78 -0.08 5.64
N ILE A 237 -11.05 0.34 5.52
CA ILE A 237 -11.69 0.57 4.21
C ILE A 237 -10.84 1.52 3.37
N SER A 238 -10.23 2.56 3.95
CA SER A 238 -9.37 3.46 3.16
C SER A 238 -8.09 2.79 2.62
N PHE A 239 -7.52 1.75 3.26
CA PHE A 239 -6.42 0.94 2.68
C PHE A 239 -6.83 0.18 1.44
N HIS A 240 -8.04 -0.34 1.45
CA HIS A 240 -8.61 -1.06 0.33
C HIS A 240 -8.88 -0.16 -0.88
N LEU A 241 -9.03 1.15 -0.65
CA LEU A 241 -9.28 2.11 -1.73
C LEU A 241 -8.00 2.60 -2.43
N VAL A 242 -6.82 2.51 -1.82
CA VAL A 242 -5.55 2.93 -2.45
C VAL A 242 -5.32 2.25 -3.81
N PRO A 243 -5.36 0.90 -3.94
CA PRO A 243 -5.15 0.24 -5.23
C PRO A 243 -6.27 0.51 -6.24
N VAL A 244 -7.44 1.00 -5.79
CA VAL A 244 -8.52 1.47 -6.67
C VAL A 244 -8.26 2.89 -7.18
N PHE A 245 -7.81 3.78 -6.31
CA PHE A 245 -7.56 5.18 -6.64
C PHE A 245 -6.32 5.36 -7.52
N ASN A 246 -5.28 4.56 -7.35
CA ASN A 246 -4.06 4.65 -8.16
C ASN A 246 -4.31 4.63 -9.68
N PRO A 247 -5.00 3.62 -10.25
CA PRO A 247 -5.30 3.60 -11.69
C PRO A 247 -6.24 4.74 -12.11
N ILE A 248 -7.23 5.09 -11.28
CA ILE A 248 -8.15 6.22 -11.55
C ILE A 248 -7.36 7.53 -11.67
N ILE A 249 -6.48 7.81 -10.71
CA ILE A 249 -5.61 8.99 -10.71
C ILE A 249 -4.73 8.98 -11.95
N CYS A 250 -4.09 7.86 -12.28
CA CYS A 250 -3.27 7.72 -13.48
C CYS A 250 -4.05 8.03 -14.76
N ILE A 251 -5.26 7.49 -14.92
CA ILE A 251 -6.11 7.69 -16.10
C ILE A 251 -6.56 9.15 -16.19
N LEU A 252 -7.05 9.73 -15.09
CA LEU A 252 -7.61 11.09 -15.08
C LEU A 252 -6.53 12.16 -15.28
N THR A 253 -5.32 11.92 -14.77
CA THR A 253 -4.24 12.91 -14.81
C THR A 253 -3.32 12.77 -16.03
N ASN A 254 -3.20 11.60 -16.65
CA ASN A 254 -2.30 11.37 -17.78
C ASN A 254 -3.06 11.37 -19.12
N THR A 255 -2.96 12.45 -19.88
CA THR A 255 -3.69 12.65 -21.15
C THR A 255 -3.54 11.48 -22.14
N PRO A 256 -2.32 10.94 -22.41
CA PRO A 256 -2.16 9.72 -23.19
C PRO A 256 -3.04 8.53 -22.74
N TYR A 257 -3.14 8.26 -21.44
CA TYR A 257 -3.96 7.16 -20.92
C TYR A 257 -5.44 7.45 -21.04
N ARG A 258 -5.85 8.68 -20.73
CA ARG A 258 -7.22 9.15 -20.94
C ARG A 258 -7.65 8.97 -22.40
N ASN A 259 -6.84 9.45 -23.34
CA ASN A 259 -7.12 9.34 -24.76
C ASN A 259 -7.14 7.88 -25.21
N ALA A 260 -6.20 7.05 -24.74
CA ALA A 260 -6.18 5.63 -25.09
C ALA A 260 -7.41 4.86 -24.60
N LEU A 261 -7.98 5.22 -23.44
CA LEU A 261 -9.17 4.60 -22.89
C LEU A 261 -10.45 5.13 -23.56
N PHE A 262 -10.64 6.44 -23.59
CA PHE A 262 -11.89 7.06 -24.04
C PHE A 262 -11.99 7.21 -25.56
N ASN A 263 -10.89 7.39 -26.29
CA ASN A 263 -10.94 7.47 -27.75
C ASN A 263 -10.98 6.07 -28.40
N ARG A 264 -10.49 5.01 -27.73
CA ARG A 264 -10.75 3.63 -28.19
C ARG A 264 -12.22 3.26 -28.08
N ALA A 265 -12.92 3.74 -27.04
CA ALA A 265 -14.36 3.56 -26.91
C ALA A 265 -15.16 4.28 -28.03
N GLN A 266 -14.53 5.21 -28.75
CA GLN A 266 -15.11 5.90 -29.91
C GLN A 266 -14.77 5.24 -31.25
N ILE A 267 -13.99 4.15 -31.26
CA ILE A 267 -13.84 3.32 -32.47
C ILE A 267 -15.13 2.52 -32.59
N THR A 268 -16.10 3.07 -33.31
CA THR A 268 -17.27 2.33 -33.78
C THR A 268 -16.78 1.10 -34.54
N PRO A 269 -17.36 -0.09 -34.32
CA PRO A 269 -17.12 -1.22 -35.22
C PRO A 269 -17.54 -0.76 -36.62
N GLN A 270 -16.57 -0.75 -37.54
CA GLN A 270 -16.83 -0.59 -38.98
C GLN A 270 -17.39 -1.89 -39.54
#